data_AF-A0A9K3J9D5-F1
#
_entry.id   AF-A0A9K3J9D5-F1
#
_cell.length_a   1.000
_cell.length_b   1.000
_cell.length_c   1.000
_cell.angle_alpha   90.00
_cell.angle_beta   90.00
_cell.angle_gamma   90.00
#
_symmetry.space_group_name_H-M   'P 1'
#
loop_
_entity.id
_entity.type
_entity.pdbx_description
1 polymer ?
#
loop_
_entity_poly.entity_id
_entity_poly.type
_entity_poly.pdbx_seq_one_letter_code
_entity_poly.pdbx_strand_id
1 'polypeptide(L)' 'MAAADPEKLIAKADKLTKLTLTRWSADWKNATQYYEQAATAFRFAKKHEKAKVAFEKASKGQEMLASYPF' A
#
# COMPACT_ATOMS: atom_id res chain seq x y z
N MET A 1 18.74 -0.54 -12.50
CA MET A 1 17.48 -0.40 -11.75
C MET A 1 17.65 -1.08 -10.39
N ALA A 2 17.80 -0.32 -9.30
CA ALA A 2 17.64 -0.90 -7.97
C ALA A 2 16.17 -1.30 -7.86
N ALA A 3 15.86 -2.59 -7.91
CA ALA A 3 14.52 -3.10 -7.68
C ALA A 3 14.04 -2.51 -6.36
N ALA A 4 13.08 -1.59 -6.41
CA ALA A 4 12.56 -0.96 -5.21
C ALA A 4 12.04 -2.10 -4.32
N ASP A 5 12.70 -2.33 -3.19
CA ASP A 5 12.37 -3.47 -2.34
C ASP A 5 10.88 -3.42 -2.02
N PRO A 6 10.11 -4.50 -2.27
CA PRO A 6 8.68 -4.50 -2.02
C PRO A 6 8.36 -4.19 -0.55
N GLU A 7 9.28 -4.48 0.36
CA GLU A 7 9.18 -4.11 1.78
C GLU A 7 9.30 -2.60 2.02
N LYS A 8 10.13 -1.89 1.24
CA LYS A 8 10.21 -0.42 1.27
C LYS A 8 8.95 0.23 0.72
N LEU A 9 8.33 -0.36 -0.30
CA LEU A 9 7.06 0.12 -0.85
C LEU A 9 5.91 -0.01 0.17
N ILE A 10 5.84 -1.15 0.87
CA ILE A 10 4.89 -1.37 1.98
C ILE A 10 5.12 -0.35 3.10
N ALA A 11 6.37 -0.12 3.50
CA ALA A 11 6.70 0.84 4.55
C ALA A 11 6.35 2.29 4.17
N LYS A 12 6.50 2.66 2.89
CA LYS A 12 6.03 3.95 2.36
C LYS A 12 4.51 4.05 2.43
N ALA A 13 3.80 3.00 2.01
CA ALA A 13 2.34 2.95 2.08
C ALA A 13 1.85 3.08 3.54
N ASP A 14 2.47 2.37 4.49
CA ASP A 14 2.12 2.44 5.91
C ASP A 14 2.31 3.84 6.50
N LYS A 15 3.40 4.51 6.12
CA LYS A 15 3.64 5.93 6.47
C LYS A 15 2.56 6.87 5.92
N LEU A 16 1.97 6.56 4.76
CA LEU A 16 0.92 7.35 4.11
C LEU A 16 -0.48 7.03 4.68
N THR A 17 -0.68 5.85 5.25
CA THR A 17 -1.92 5.49 5.96
C THR A 17 -1.92 5.92 7.42
N LYS A 18 -0.74 6.10 8.04
CA LYS A 18 -0.62 6.48 9.45
C LYS A 18 -0.90 7.98 9.66
N LEU A 19 -2.02 8.28 10.31
CA LEU A 19 -2.34 9.63 10.78
C LEU A 19 -1.30 10.05 11.84
N THR A 20 -0.74 11.24 11.68
CA THR A 20 0.17 11.86 12.65
C THR A 20 -0.47 13.12 13.21
N LEU A 21 0.08 13.67 14.31
CA LEU A 21 -0.46 14.88 14.94
C LEU A 21 -0.63 16.06 13.95
N THR A 22 0.18 16.08 12.89
CA THR A 22 0.15 17.07 11.80
C THR A 22 -0.54 16.60 10.53
N ARG A 23 -0.93 15.31 10.42
CA ARG A 23 -1.59 14.75 9.23
C ARG A 23 -2.91 14.10 9.61
N TRP A 24 -3.98 14.88 9.40
CA TRP A 24 -5.36 14.56 9.76
C TRP A 24 -6.09 13.75 8.66
N SER A 25 -5.40 13.50 7.54
CA SER A 25 -5.92 12.71 6.44
C SER A 25 -4.92 11.62 6.07
N ALA A 26 -5.40 10.39 5.96
CA ALA A 26 -4.63 9.28 5.47
C ALA A 26 -4.69 9.28 3.94
N ASP A 27 -3.54 9.28 3.28
CA ASP A 27 -3.40 9.22 1.83
C ASP A 27 -3.60 7.78 1.36
N TRP A 28 -4.83 7.28 1.48
CA TRP A 28 -5.19 5.95 1.01
C TRP A 28 -4.94 5.80 -0.49
N LYS A 29 -5.11 6.88 -1.28
CA LYS A 29 -4.90 6.87 -2.74
C LYS A 29 -3.48 6.48 -3.10
N ASN A 30 -2.51 7.20 -2.54
CA ASN A 30 -1.11 6.94 -2.80
C ASN A 30 -0.66 5.62 -2.15
N ALA A 31 -1.15 5.33 -0.93
CA ALA A 31 -0.81 4.08 -0.23
C ALA A 31 -1.26 2.83 -1.00
N THR A 32 -2.47 2.83 -1.54
CA THR A 32 -3.02 1.73 -2.35
C THR A 32 -2.15 1.45 -3.57
N GLN A 33 -1.74 2.49 -4.31
CA GLN A 33 -0.86 2.31 -5.47
C GLN A 33 0.49 1.70 -5.08
N TYR A 34 1.05 2.09 -3.93
CA TYR A 34 2.29 1.49 -3.42
C TYR A 34 2.10 0.03 -2.96
N TYR A 35 0.95 -0.30 -2.37
CA TYR A 35 0.61 -1.68 -2.00
C TYR A 35 0.48 -2.59 -3.22
N GLU A 36 -0.16 -2.14 -4.31
CA GLU A 36 -0.30 -2.91 -5.55
C GLU A 36 1.05 -3.15 -6.25
N GLN A 37 1.90 -2.12 -6.30
CA GLN A 37 3.27 -2.25 -6.81
C GLN A 37 4.09 -3.23 -5.98
N ALA A 38 4.00 -3.14 -4.65
CA ALA A 38 4.67 -4.07 -3.74
C ALA A 38 4.16 -5.50 -3.91
N ALA A 39 2.84 -5.68 -4.04
CA ALA A 39 2.21 -6.98 -4.22
C ALA A 39 2.67 -7.65 -5.53
N THR A 40 2.75 -6.87 -6.61
CA THR A 40 3.28 -7.32 -7.89
C THR A 40 4.74 -7.75 -7.76
N ALA A 41 5.57 -6.94 -7.11
CA ALA A 41 6.97 -7.27 -6.86
C ALA A 41 7.15 -8.51 -5.95
N PHE A 42 6.31 -8.71 -4.92
CA PHE A 42 6.30 -9.93 -4.11
C PHE A 42 5.89 -11.17 -4.92
N ARG A 43 4.95 -11.01 -5.86
CA ARG A 43 4.54 -12.08 -6.77
C ARG A 43 5.68 -12.50 -7.69
N PHE A 44 6.45 -11.55 -8.24
CA PHE A 44 7.68 -11.85 -8.99
C PHE A 44 8.75 -12.51 -8.14
N ALA A 45 8.87 -12.11 -6.87
CA ALA A 45 9.81 -12.71 -5.91
C ALA A 45 9.35 -14.06 -5.34
N LYS A 46 8.26 -14.67 -5.86
CA LYS A 46 7.63 -15.90 -5.35
C LYS A 46 7.23 -15.86 -3.87
N LYS A 47 7.11 -14.67 -3.27
CA LYS A 47 6.68 -14.44 -1.89
C LYS A 47 5.17 -14.26 -1.82
N HIS A 48 4.44 -15.34 -2.12
CA HIS A 48 2.97 -15.32 -2.26
C HIS A 48 2.22 -14.89 -0.99
N GLU A 49 2.70 -15.27 0.20
CA GLU A 49 2.11 -14.82 1.47
C GLU A 49 2.15 -13.30 1.62
N LYS A 50 3.33 -12.69 1.42
CA LYS A 50 3.47 -11.23 1.50
C LYS A 50 2.68 -10.52 0.40
N ALA A 51 2.60 -11.10 -0.80
CA ALA A 51 1.78 -10.56 -1.88
C ALA A 51 0.29 -10.53 -1.52
N LYS A 52 -0.26 -11.60 -0.92
CA LYS A 52 -1.66 -11.64 -0.48
C LYS A 52 -1.95 -10.55 0.55
N VAL A 53 -1.10 -10.42 1.58
CA VAL A 53 -1.25 -9.37 2.60
C VAL A 53 -1.21 -7.97 1.99
N ALA A 54 -0.33 -7.75 1.01
CA ALA A 54 -0.25 -6.48 0.30
C ALA A 54 -1.52 -6.18 -0.52
N PHE A 55 -2.07 -7.17 -1.23
CA PHE A 55 -3.33 -7.03 -1.96
C PHE A 55 -4.53 -6.79 -1.04
N GLU A 56 -4.57 -7.45 0.11
CA GLU A 56 -5.64 -7.26 1.10
C GLU A 56 -5.64 -5.83 1.67
N LYS A 57 -4.44 -5.30 1.98
CA LYS A 57 -4.28 -3.90 2.38
C LYS A 57 -4.63 -2.92 1.26
N ALA A 58 -4.26 -3.22 0.01
CA ALA A 58 -4.63 -2.41 -1.14
C ALA A 58 -6.14 -2.36 -1.35
N SER A 59 -6.82 -3.52 -1.26
CA SER A 59 -8.28 -3.63 -1.38
C SER A 59 -8.98 -2.77 -0.34
N LYS A 60 -8.57 -2.87 0.93
CA LYS A 60 -9.11 -2.02 1.99
C LYS A 60 -8.89 -0.54 1.70
N GLY A 61 -7.72 -0.15 1.19
CA GLY A 61 -7.45 1.23 0.79
C GLY A 61 -8.32 1.71 -0.39
N GLN A 62 -8.58 0.85 -1.38
CA GLN A 62 -9.52 1.11 -2.49
C GLN A 62 -10.94 1.33 -1.95
N GLU A 63 -11.41 0.48 -1.04
CA GLU A 63 -12.74 0.60 -0.43
C GLU A 63 -12.88 1.89 0.38
N MET A 64 -11.84 2.26 1.15
CA MET A 64 -11.83 3.53 1.89
C MET A 64 -11.87 4.74 0.94
N LEU A 65 -11.21 4.68 -0.22
CA LEU A 65 -11.28 5.74 -1.23
C LEU A 65 -12.65 5.79 -1.90
N ALA A 66 -13.21 4.63 -2.25
CA ALA A 66 -14.52 4.53 -2.87
C ALA A 66 -15.64 4.97 -1.91
N SER A 67 -15.44 4.74 -0.61
CA SER A 67 -16.39 5.13 0.44
C SER A 67 -16.27 6.59 0.86
N TYR A 68 -15.25 7.33 0.43
CA TYR A 68 -15.16 8.79 0.58
C TYR A 68 -15.42 9.48 -0.78
N PRO A 69 -16.68 9.53 -1.26
CA PRO A 69 -17.07 10.53 -2.22
C PRO A 69 -17.08 11.88 -1.49
N PHE A 70 -16.16 12.78 -1.88
CA PHE A 70 -16.15 14.23 -1.64
C PHE A 70 -17.01 14.79 -0.50
#